data_AF-A0A930L4A1-F1
#
_entry.id   AF-A0A930L4A1-F1
#
_cell.length_a   1.000
_cell.length_b   1.000
_cell.length_c   1.000
_cell.angle_alpha   90.00
_cell.angle_beta   90.00
_cell.angle_gamma   90.00
#
_symmetry.space_group_name_H-M   'P 1'
#
loop_
_entity.id
_entity.type
_entity.pdbx_description
1 polymer ?
#
loop_
_entity_poly.entity_id
_entity_poly.type
_entity_poly.pdbx_seq_one_letter_code
_entity_poly.pdbx_strand_id
1 'polypeptide(L)'
;MTEHLFHRHMPALRICYSINLHEHHGEIMLRIGMLAGVLDLKGANFRSFAYAHLSRIVEYSTYMLLLLGEKDPMGRYIAEFEAAKEKHPGHTFDLTDVPSLDKYWALAEEAGEVAAALTYDNDKDTGHKAEVVSEVVQVGALALAWMVAICKKEKSR
;
A
#
# COMPACT_ATOMS: atom_id res chain seq x y z
N MET A 1 -5.65 8.51 -24.43
CA MET A 1 -5.88 8.27 -22.99
C MET A 1 -4.51 8.25 -22.34
N THR A 2 -4.19 9.22 -21.49
CA THR A 2 -2.89 9.29 -20.81
C THR A 2 -2.81 8.11 -19.83
N GLU A 3 -1.79 7.28 -19.93
CA GLU A 3 -1.60 6.12 -19.05
C GLU A 3 -1.40 6.60 -17.59
N HIS A 4 -2.21 6.09 -16.65
CA HIS A 4 -2.07 6.44 -15.23
C HIS A 4 -0.71 5.99 -14.68
N LEU A 5 -0.14 6.78 -13.80
CA LEU A 5 1.25 6.61 -13.33
C LEU A 5 1.49 5.27 -12.60
N PHE A 6 0.45 4.65 -12.00
CA PHE A 6 0.56 3.32 -11.37
C PHE A 6 0.82 2.19 -12.36
N HIS A 7 0.32 2.28 -13.60
CA HIS A 7 0.47 1.18 -14.58
C HIS A 7 1.94 0.88 -14.91
N ARG A 8 2.83 1.88 -14.84
CA ARG A 8 4.27 1.70 -15.05
C ARG A 8 4.95 0.81 -14.00
N HIS A 9 4.38 0.69 -12.81
CA HIS A 9 5.01 0.04 -11.66
C HIS A 9 4.55 -1.40 -11.42
N MET A 10 3.54 -1.88 -12.14
CA MET A 10 2.93 -3.21 -11.95
C MET A 10 2.72 -3.99 -13.27
N PRO A 11 3.76 -4.28 -14.07
CA PRO A 11 3.60 -4.94 -15.37
C PRO A 11 3.28 -6.44 -15.29
N ALA A 12 3.42 -7.10 -14.14
CA ALA A 12 3.21 -8.55 -14.04
C ALA A 12 2.69 -8.96 -12.65
N LEU A 13 1.38 -9.09 -12.53
CA LEU A 13 0.74 -9.91 -11.51
C LEU A 13 0.37 -11.23 -12.18
N ARG A 14 1.22 -12.24 -12.09
CA ARG A 14 0.88 -13.59 -12.53
C ARG A 14 1.38 -14.64 -11.55
N ILE A 15 0.41 -15.46 -11.14
CA ILE A 15 0.47 -16.71 -10.38
C ILE A 15 0.62 -16.51 -8.86
N CYS A 16 -0.52 -16.72 -8.17
CA CYS A 16 -0.57 -16.81 -6.72
C CYS A 16 -0.32 -18.26 -6.28
N TYR A 17 0.57 -18.46 -5.31
CA TYR A 17 0.84 -19.78 -4.69
C TYR A 17 0.26 -19.91 -3.27
N SER A 18 -0.38 -18.87 -2.74
CA SER A 18 -1.02 -18.84 -1.42
C SER A 18 -2.53 -18.66 -1.56
N ILE A 19 -3.30 -19.26 -0.63
CA ILE A 19 -4.76 -19.41 -0.74
C ILE A 19 -5.53 -18.75 0.41
N ASN A 20 -4.88 -18.10 1.37
CA ASN A 20 -5.59 -17.49 2.50
C ASN A 20 -5.17 -16.04 2.80
N LEU A 21 -6.14 -15.26 3.28
CA LEU A 21 -5.99 -13.84 3.58
C LEU A 21 -4.97 -13.57 4.70
N HIS A 22 -4.83 -14.50 5.65
CA HIS A 22 -3.95 -14.34 6.80
C HIS A 22 -2.47 -14.32 6.40
N GLU A 23 -2.06 -15.20 5.48
CA GLU A 23 -0.69 -15.24 4.96
C GLU A 23 -0.33 -13.95 4.24
N HIS A 24 -1.23 -13.46 3.38
CA HIS A 24 -0.99 -12.21 2.64
C HIS A 24 -0.92 -11.00 3.57
N HIS A 25 -1.82 -10.92 4.56
CA HIS A 25 -1.76 -9.85 5.56
C HIS A 25 -0.49 -9.96 6.42
N GLY A 26 -0.09 -11.16 6.84
CA GLY A 26 1.15 -11.40 7.56
C GLY A 26 2.40 -10.99 6.78
N GLU A 27 2.43 -11.26 5.47
CA GLU A 27 3.49 -10.77 4.58
C GLU A 27 3.50 -9.24 4.51
N ILE A 28 2.35 -8.58 4.36
CA ILE A 28 2.26 -7.11 4.41
C ILE A 28 2.89 -6.57 5.70
N MET A 29 2.51 -7.12 6.86
CA MET A 29 3.06 -6.71 8.15
C MET A 29 4.57 -6.95 8.25
N LEU A 30 5.07 -8.08 7.74
CA LEU A 30 6.52 -8.36 7.66
C LEU A 30 7.23 -7.31 6.80
N ARG A 31 6.67 -6.95 5.64
CA ARG A 31 7.27 -5.94 4.75
C ARG A 31 7.23 -4.54 5.36
N ILE A 32 6.19 -4.18 6.12
CA ILE A 32 6.14 -2.94 6.89
C ILE A 32 7.25 -2.93 7.96
N GLY A 33 7.45 -4.03 8.69
CA GLY A 33 8.57 -4.15 9.63
C GLY A 33 9.94 -3.99 8.98
N MET A 34 10.14 -4.60 7.81
CA MET A 34 11.38 -4.44 7.04
C MET A 34 11.55 -3.01 6.50
N LEU A 35 10.46 -2.33 6.15
CA LEU A 35 10.45 -0.94 5.72
C LEU A 35 10.92 0.00 6.85
N ALA A 36 10.51 -0.26 8.10
CA ALA A 36 10.98 0.47 9.27
C ALA A 36 12.51 0.39 9.40
N GLY A 37 13.09 -0.79 9.20
CA GLY A 37 14.53 -1.03 9.28
C GLY A 37 15.36 -0.30 8.22
N VAL A 38 14.72 0.27 7.20
CA VAL A 38 15.42 1.01 6.12
C VAL A 38 15.15 2.51 6.14
N LEU A 39 14.30 3.04 7.03
CA LEU A 39 13.95 4.47 7.07
C LEU A 39 15.15 5.39 7.32
N ASP A 40 16.14 4.93 8.09
CA ASP A 40 17.37 5.69 8.38
C ASP A 40 18.41 5.62 7.26
N LEU A 41 18.22 4.72 6.27
CA LEU A 41 19.08 4.67 5.10
C LEU A 41 18.93 5.94 4.28
N LYS A 42 19.97 6.26 3.50
CA LYS A 42 19.99 7.44 2.63
C LYS A 42 20.28 7.07 1.20
N GLY A 43 19.91 7.96 0.28
CA GLY A 43 20.31 7.90 -1.13
C GLY A 43 19.84 6.63 -1.84
N ALA A 44 20.75 5.95 -2.54
CA ALA A 44 20.41 4.77 -3.34
C ALA A 44 19.96 3.57 -2.49
N ASN A 45 20.56 3.37 -1.31
CA ASN A 45 20.23 2.23 -0.45
C ASN A 45 18.78 2.31 0.03
N PHE A 46 18.35 3.46 0.56
CA PHE A 46 16.95 3.68 0.93
C PHE A 46 16.01 3.39 -0.25
N ARG A 47 16.28 3.99 -1.42
CA ARG A 47 15.40 3.86 -2.59
C ARG A 47 15.22 2.41 -2.99
N SER A 48 16.30 1.66 -3.14
CA SER A 48 16.25 0.26 -3.59
C SER A 48 15.51 -0.64 -2.59
N PHE A 49 15.84 -0.55 -1.30
CA PHE A 49 15.21 -1.42 -0.30
C PHE A 49 13.75 -1.03 -0.04
N ALA A 50 13.45 0.26 0.11
CA ALA A 50 12.09 0.73 0.30
C ALA A 50 11.20 0.35 -0.89
N TYR A 51 11.68 0.56 -2.13
CA TYR A 51 10.93 0.17 -3.32
C TYR A 51 10.65 -1.35 -3.36
N ALA A 52 11.63 -2.18 -3.01
CA ALA A 52 11.46 -3.63 -2.97
C ALA A 52 10.38 -4.05 -1.95
N HIS A 53 10.36 -3.47 -0.76
CA HIS A 53 9.36 -3.77 0.26
C HIS A 53 7.97 -3.25 -0.12
N LEU A 54 7.88 -2.01 -0.62
CA LEU A 54 6.63 -1.42 -1.08
C LEU A 54 6.01 -2.22 -2.23
N SER A 55 6.83 -2.66 -3.20
CA SER A 55 6.37 -3.50 -4.31
C SER A 55 5.73 -4.80 -3.81
N ARG A 56 6.32 -5.44 -2.80
CA ARG A 56 5.75 -6.63 -2.16
C ARG A 56 4.44 -6.32 -1.42
N ILE A 57 4.34 -5.18 -0.73
CA ILE A 57 3.09 -4.76 -0.07
C ILE A 57 1.96 -4.63 -1.10
N VAL A 58 2.22 -4.02 -2.25
CA VAL A 58 1.22 -3.89 -3.32
C VAL A 58 0.85 -5.26 -3.90
N GLU A 59 1.84 -6.14 -4.13
CA GLU A 59 1.62 -7.50 -4.60
C GLU A 59 0.67 -8.26 -3.68
N TYR A 60 0.96 -8.30 -2.38
CA TYR A 60 0.15 -9.02 -1.40
C TYR A 60 -1.22 -8.37 -1.16
N SER A 61 -1.32 -7.04 -1.18
CA SER A 61 -2.61 -6.35 -1.12
C SER A 61 -3.47 -6.72 -2.32
N THR A 62 -2.85 -6.83 -3.50
CA THR A 62 -3.56 -7.21 -4.72
C THR A 62 -4.04 -8.66 -4.66
N TYR A 63 -3.23 -9.58 -4.15
CA TYR A 63 -3.68 -10.96 -3.94
C TYR A 63 -4.83 -11.05 -2.94
N MET A 64 -4.81 -10.28 -1.85
CA MET A 64 -5.95 -10.20 -0.93
C MET A 64 -7.22 -9.71 -1.64
N LEU A 65 -7.14 -8.64 -2.42
CA LEU A 65 -8.30 -8.13 -3.17
C LEU A 65 -8.87 -9.16 -4.14
N LEU A 66 -8.01 -9.88 -4.87
CA LEU A 66 -8.43 -10.95 -5.77
C LEU A 66 -9.13 -12.10 -5.01
N LEU A 67 -8.63 -12.49 -3.83
CA LEU A 67 -9.27 -13.50 -2.98
C LEU A 67 -10.61 -13.02 -2.41
N LEU A 68 -10.75 -11.72 -2.14
CA LEU A 68 -12.00 -11.08 -1.71
C LEU A 68 -12.99 -10.88 -2.86
N GLY A 69 -12.65 -11.32 -4.08
CA GLY A 69 -13.53 -11.27 -5.25
C GLY A 69 -13.46 -9.96 -6.05
N GLU A 70 -12.53 -9.06 -5.71
CA GLU A 70 -12.29 -7.85 -6.48
C GLU A 70 -11.67 -8.18 -7.85
N LYS A 71 -12.17 -7.56 -8.91
CA LYS A 71 -11.77 -7.88 -10.30
C LYS A 71 -10.84 -6.83 -10.90
N ASP A 72 -10.89 -5.60 -10.40
CA ASP A 72 -10.00 -4.52 -10.83
C ASP A 72 -9.33 -3.83 -9.63
N PRO A 73 -8.37 -4.51 -8.96
CA PRO A 73 -7.60 -3.89 -7.89
C PRO A 73 -6.90 -2.59 -8.31
N MET A 74 -6.40 -2.53 -9.55
CA MET A 74 -5.70 -1.35 -10.06
C MET A 74 -6.64 -0.14 -10.18
N GLY A 75 -7.83 -0.32 -10.74
CA GLY A 75 -8.85 0.71 -10.78
C GLY A 75 -9.23 1.21 -9.39
N ARG A 76 -9.34 0.31 -8.40
CA ARG A 76 -9.59 0.69 -7.00
C ARG A 76 -8.46 1.51 -6.39
N TYR A 77 -7.20 1.12 -6.60
CA TYR A 77 -6.06 1.90 -6.11
C TYR A 77 -6.01 3.31 -6.71
N ILE A 78 -6.32 3.44 -8.01
CA ILE A 78 -6.37 4.75 -8.68
C ILE A 78 -7.49 5.61 -8.08
N ALA A 79 -8.68 5.04 -7.92
CA ALA A 79 -9.82 5.77 -7.35
C ALA A 79 -9.53 6.24 -5.91
N GLU A 80 -8.95 5.38 -5.07
CA GLU A 80 -8.58 5.75 -3.70
C GLU A 80 -7.49 6.82 -3.69
N PHE A 81 -6.49 6.70 -4.55
CA PHE A 81 -5.42 7.70 -4.66
C PHE A 81 -5.94 9.08 -5.06
N GLU A 82 -6.85 9.16 -6.03
CA GLU A 82 -7.45 10.44 -6.44
C GLU A 82 -8.38 10.99 -5.34
N ALA A 83 -9.16 10.15 -4.64
CA ALA A 83 -9.96 10.56 -3.50
C ALA A 83 -9.09 11.10 -2.34
N ALA A 84 -7.96 10.44 -2.05
CA ALA A 84 -7.02 10.88 -1.02
C ALA A 84 -6.38 12.24 -1.36
N LYS A 85 -6.13 12.53 -2.64
CA LYS A 85 -5.66 13.85 -3.09
C LYS A 85 -6.65 14.96 -2.82
N GLU A 86 -7.94 14.69 -2.99
CA GLU A 86 -9.00 15.66 -2.70
C GLU A 86 -9.16 15.87 -1.19
N LYS A 87 -9.12 14.78 -0.40
CA LYS A 87 -9.28 14.82 1.07
C LYS A 87 -8.07 15.43 1.80
N HIS A 88 -6.86 15.18 1.32
CA HIS A 88 -5.60 15.53 1.99
C HIS A 88 -4.66 16.33 1.08
N PRO A 89 -5.04 17.57 0.70
CA PRO A 89 -4.21 18.38 -0.19
C PRO A 89 -2.82 18.63 0.40
N GLY A 90 -1.78 18.32 -0.38
CA GLY A 90 -0.37 18.50 0.02
C GLY A 90 0.19 17.44 0.97
N HIS A 91 -0.56 16.41 1.33
CA HIS A 91 -0.11 15.32 2.21
C HIS A 91 -0.17 13.94 1.54
N THR A 92 -0.31 13.88 0.21
CA THR A 92 -0.38 12.61 -0.52
C THR A 92 0.99 11.97 -0.69
N PHE A 93 1.01 10.63 -0.68
CA PHE A 93 2.25 9.86 -0.59
C PHE A 93 3.09 9.90 -1.87
N ASP A 94 2.55 10.39 -2.97
CA ASP A 94 3.26 10.60 -4.24
C ASP A 94 4.12 11.86 -4.26
N LEU A 95 4.02 12.70 -3.22
CA LEU A 95 4.82 13.92 -3.06
C LEU A 95 6.15 13.59 -2.38
N THR A 96 7.24 14.22 -2.84
CA THR A 96 8.61 13.91 -2.38
C THR A 96 9.01 14.62 -1.08
N ASP A 97 8.25 15.62 -0.68
CA ASP A 97 8.40 16.48 0.49
C ASP A 97 7.72 15.92 1.74
N VAL A 98 6.68 15.08 1.59
CA VAL A 98 6.10 14.33 2.71
C VAL A 98 7.18 13.39 3.30
N PRO A 99 7.50 13.50 4.61
CA PRO A 99 8.52 12.67 5.26
C PRO A 99 8.24 11.17 5.15
N SER A 100 9.30 10.38 4.94
CA SER A 100 9.19 8.91 4.90
C SER A 100 8.62 8.32 6.19
N LEU A 101 8.84 8.96 7.34
CA LEU A 101 8.32 8.49 8.63
C LEU A 101 6.79 8.68 8.72
N ASP A 102 6.28 9.81 8.25
CA ASP A 102 4.84 10.06 8.21
C ASP A 102 4.15 9.07 7.24
N LYS A 103 4.82 8.78 6.11
CA LYS A 103 4.35 7.75 5.17
C LYS A 103 4.33 6.36 5.78
N TYR A 104 5.36 6.04 6.55
CA TYR A 104 5.44 4.76 7.25
C TYR A 104 4.28 4.59 8.23
N TRP A 105 3.98 5.60 9.04
CA TRP A 105 2.94 5.49 10.06
C TRP A 105 1.55 5.34 9.45
N ALA A 106 1.17 6.13 8.44
CA ALA A 106 -0.15 5.94 7.83
C ALA A 106 -0.24 4.59 7.09
N LEU A 107 0.82 4.11 6.43
CA LEU A 107 0.81 2.76 5.83
C LEU A 107 0.66 1.66 6.90
N ALA A 108 1.30 1.83 8.05
CA ALA A 108 1.19 0.90 9.18
C ALA A 108 -0.20 0.93 9.83
N GLU A 109 -0.82 2.12 9.91
CA GLU A 109 -2.19 2.34 10.36
C GLU A 109 -3.17 1.56 9.48
N GLU A 110 -3.16 1.76 8.15
CA GLU A 110 -4.10 1.05 7.26
C GLU A 110 -3.92 -0.47 7.30
N ALA A 111 -2.68 -0.94 7.44
CA ALA A 111 -2.45 -2.37 7.64
C ALA A 111 -3.02 -2.87 8.99
N GLY A 112 -2.94 -2.05 10.04
CA GLY A 112 -3.61 -2.30 11.31
C GLY A 112 -5.14 -2.33 11.17
N GLU A 113 -5.73 -1.48 10.33
CA GLU A 113 -7.17 -1.49 10.07
C GLU A 113 -7.62 -2.74 9.31
N VAL A 114 -6.79 -3.28 8.39
CA VAL A 114 -7.02 -4.61 7.80
C VAL A 114 -7.07 -5.69 8.89
N ALA A 115 -6.15 -5.65 9.86
CA ALA A 115 -6.15 -6.60 10.98
C ALA A 115 -7.41 -6.45 11.84
N ALA A 116 -7.82 -5.22 12.11
CA ALA A 116 -9.05 -4.90 12.84
C ALA A 116 -10.29 -5.45 12.11
N ALA A 117 -10.40 -5.24 10.80
CA ALA A 117 -11.49 -5.74 9.96
C ALA A 117 -11.59 -7.28 9.95
N LEU A 118 -10.46 -7.98 10.07
CA LEU A 118 -10.40 -9.45 10.11
C LEU A 118 -10.62 -10.04 11.52
N THR A 119 -10.75 -9.21 12.56
CA THR A 119 -10.88 -9.67 13.94
C THR A 119 -12.33 -10.06 14.25
N TYR A 120 -12.49 -11.06 15.12
CA TYR A 120 -13.77 -11.70 15.47
C TYR A 120 -14.85 -10.77 16.03
N ASP A 121 -14.51 -9.55 16.42
CA ASP A 121 -15.40 -8.56 17.00
C ASP A 121 -15.66 -7.35 16.09
N ASN A 122 -15.17 -7.32 14.85
CA ASN A 122 -15.35 -6.19 13.93
C ASN A 122 -16.82 -5.75 13.81
N ASP A 123 -17.76 -6.71 13.78
CA ASP A 123 -19.20 -6.46 13.62
C ASP A 123 -19.94 -6.17 14.94
N LYS A 124 -19.25 -6.17 16.08
CA LYS A 124 -19.88 -5.87 17.39
C LYS A 124 -20.01 -4.36 17.59
N ASP A 125 -20.87 -3.96 18.51
CA ASP A 125 -21.05 -2.53 18.84
C ASP A 125 -19.77 -1.86 19.36
N THR A 126 -18.87 -2.64 19.97
CA THR A 126 -17.54 -2.20 20.42
C THR A 126 -16.44 -2.41 19.38
N GLY A 127 -16.77 -2.98 18.21
CA GLY A 127 -15.84 -3.31 17.14
C GLY A 127 -15.51 -2.12 16.25
N HIS A 128 -14.54 -2.32 15.36
CA HIS A 128 -14.03 -1.28 14.47
C HIS A 128 -14.95 -0.96 13.29
N LYS A 129 -15.87 -1.87 12.92
CA LYS A 129 -16.75 -1.74 11.74
C LYS A 129 -15.97 -1.39 10.48
N ALA A 130 -14.74 -1.89 10.39
CA ALA A 130 -13.82 -1.66 9.29
C ALA A 130 -14.18 -2.57 8.13
N GLU A 131 -14.05 -2.06 6.91
CA GLU A 131 -14.43 -2.78 5.69
C GLU A 131 -13.18 -3.35 5.02
N VAL A 132 -12.94 -4.65 5.17
CA VAL A 132 -11.68 -5.29 4.77
C VAL A 132 -11.23 -4.96 3.34
N VAL A 133 -12.17 -4.85 2.39
CA VAL A 133 -11.84 -4.49 1.00
C VAL A 133 -11.36 -3.04 0.91
N SER A 134 -11.99 -2.11 1.64
CA SER A 134 -11.57 -0.70 1.69
C SER A 134 -10.15 -0.58 2.24
N GLU A 135 -9.88 -1.25 3.36
CA GLU A 135 -8.60 -1.03 4.05
C GLU A 135 -7.45 -1.66 3.25
N VAL A 136 -7.67 -2.82 2.62
CA VAL A 136 -6.69 -3.43 1.71
C VAL A 136 -6.44 -2.54 0.48
N VAL A 137 -7.47 -1.86 -0.05
CA VAL A 137 -7.31 -0.90 -1.15
C VAL A 137 -6.41 0.26 -0.70
N GLN A 138 -6.63 0.81 0.49
CA GLN A 138 -5.82 1.91 1.02
C GLN A 138 -4.36 1.50 1.22
N VAL A 139 -4.09 0.33 1.81
CA VAL A 139 -2.72 -0.22 1.96
C VAL A 139 -2.00 -0.27 0.61
N GLY A 140 -2.64 -0.86 -0.41
CA GLY A 140 -2.05 -0.98 -1.74
C GLY A 140 -1.86 0.38 -2.43
N ALA A 141 -2.83 1.29 -2.29
CA ALA A 141 -2.77 2.63 -2.88
C ALA A 141 -1.67 3.50 -2.27
N LEU A 142 -1.54 3.51 -0.93
CA LEU A 142 -0.47 4.23 -0.23
C LEU A 142 0.92 3.70 -0.60
N ALA A 143 1.08 2.37 -0.66
CA ALA A 143 2.34 1.75 -1.06
C ALA A 143 2.74 2.13 -2.50
N LEU A 144 1.79 2.08 -3.46
CA LEU A 144 2.00 2.52 -4.84
C LEU A 144 2.35 4.01 -4.92
N ALA A 145 1.63 4.87 -4.21
CA ALA A 145 1.90 6.30 -4.17
C ALA A 145 3.31 6.59 -3.64
N TRP A 146 3.77 5.85 -2.62
CA TRP A 146 5.13 6.01 -2.11
C TRP A 146 6.20 5.54 -3.12
N MET A 147 5.98 4.42 -3.80
CA MET A 147 6.88 3.97 -4.89
C MET A 147 7.05 5.06 -5.96
N VAL A 148 5.97 5.74 -6.31
CA VAL A 148 5.96 6.85 -7.26
C VAL A 148 6.82 8.01 -6.77
N ALA A 149 6.72 8.40 -5.49
CA ALA A 149 7.57 9.44 -4.92
C ALA A 149 9.07 9.06 -4.98
N ILE A 150 9.40 7.80 -4.71
CA ILE A 150 10.77 7.28 -4.81
C ILE A 150 11.31 7.43 -6.24
N CYS A 151 10.51 7.07 -7.26
CA CYS A 151 10.90 7.18 -8.67
C CYS A 151 10.93 8.62 -9.19
N LYS A 152 10.05 9.53 -8.71
CA LYS A 152 10.12 10.96 -9.04
C LYS A 152 11.46 11.56 -8.58
N LYS A 153 11.91 11.22 -7.38
CA LYS A 153 13.18 11.68 -6.81
C LYS A 153 14.42 11.19 -7.58
N GLU A 154 14.30 10.11 -8.35
CA GLU A 154 15.35 9.63 -9.24
C GLU A 154 15.52 10.52 -10.48
N LYS A 155 14.43 10.98 -11.08
CA LYS A 155 14.46 11.80 -12.31
C LYS A 155 14.93 13.24 -12.09
N SER A 156 14.94 13.72 -10.84
CA SER A 156 15.41 15.06 -10.46
C SER A 156 16.92 15.15 -10.23
N ARG A 157 17.68 14.06 -10.43
CA ARG A 157 19.14 14.00 -10.32
C ARG A 157 19.75 13.80 -11.70
#